data_AF-A0A8D1RQ51-F1
#
_entry.id   AF-A0A8D1RQ51-F1
#
_cell.length_a   1.000
_cell.length_b   1.000
_cell.length_c   1.000
_cell.angle_alpha   90.00
_cell.angle_beta   90.00
_cell.angle_gamma   90.00
#
_symmetry.space_group_name_H-M   'P 1'
#
loop_
_entity.id
_entity.type
_entity.pdbx_description
1 polymer ?
#
loop_
_entity_poly.entity_id
_entity_poly.type
_entity_poly.pdbx_seq_one_letter_code
_entity_poly.pdbx_strand_id
1 'polypeptide(L)'
;MAEEVITPVYCTGVSAQVQKLRAKELGLGRHENAIKYLGQDYEQLRAHCLQSGSLFRDEAFPPVPQSLGFKELGPNSSKTYGVKWKRPTELFSNPQFIVDGATRTDICQGALGDCWLLAAIASLTLNDTLLHRVVPHGQSFQNGYAGIFHFQLWQFGEWVDVVVDDLLPTKDGKLVFVHSAQGNEFWSALLEKAYAKVNGSYEALSGGSTSEGFEDFTGGVTEWYELRKAPSDLYSIILKALERGSLLGCSIDISSVLDMEAVTFKKLVKGHAYSVTGAKQVNYQGQMVNLIRMRNPWGEVEWTGAWSDGSSEWNGVDPYQRDQLRVRMEDGEFWMSFRDFLREFTRLEICNLTPDALKSQRVRNWNTTLYEGTWRRGSTAGGCRNYPATFWVNPQFKIRLEETDDPEDDYGGRESGCSFVLALMQKHRRRERRFGRDMETIGFAVYEVPPELVGQPVHLKRDFFLANASRARSEQFINLRERRKPGPKSWTTRSRPFSPTSKCSRKRRLMRTSKRSSDSWQGRTWRSASGSCAPSSTGSSANTKTCGPRASAWSPAAAWSTSWTVMATGSWAWWNSTSCGTASGITCPSSGSSTWTSQAA
;
A
#
# COMPACT_ATOMS: atom_id res chain seq x y z
N MET A 1 1.01 -52.30 18.45
CA MET A 1 0.55 -51.04 19.08
C MET A 1 -0.48 -50.44 18.14
N ALA A 2 -1.57 -49.86 18.63
CA ALA A 2 -2.49 -49.12 17.77
C ALA A 2 -1.85 -47.78 17.40
N GLU A 3 -1.99 -47.36 16.15
CA GLU A 3 -1.62 -46.00 15.76
C GLU A 3 -2.65 -45.03 16.38
N GLU A 4 -2.16 -44.01 17.11
CA GLU A 4 -3.05 -42.95 17.58
C GLU A 4 -3.60 -42.20 16.36
N VAL A 5 -4.91 -42.23 16.17
CA VAL A 5 -5.58 -41.44 15.13
C VAL A 5 -5.49 -39.97 15.53
N ILE A 6 -4.42 -39.31 15.07
CA ILE A 6 -4.17 -37.87 15.24
C ILE A 6 -5.30 -37.11 14.53
N THR A 7 -6.39 -36.93 15.26
CA THR A 7 -7.60 -36.30 14.75
C THR A 7 -7.29 -34.80 14.59
N PRO A 8 -7.29 -34.25 13.35
CA PRO A 8 -6.87 -32.88 13.14
C PRO A 8 -7.84 -31.91 13.82
N VAL A 9 -7.40 -31.28 14.91
CA VAL A 9 -8.20 -30.30 15.65
C VAL A 9 -8.25 -29.00 14.86
N TYR A 10 -9.27 -28.89 14.00
CA TYR A 10 -9.56 -27.67 13.26
C TYR A 10 -10.04 -26.57 14.21
N CYS A 11 -9.11 -25.73 14.68
CA CYS A 11 -9.42 -24.54 15.45
C CYS A 11 -10.41 -23.64 14.68
N THR A 12 -11.52 -23.27 15.33
CA THR A 12 -12.54 -22.37 14.78
C THR A 12 -12.82 -21.20 15.74
N GLY A 13 -13.45 -20.14 15.23
CA GLY A 13 -13.80 -18.95 16.01
C GLY A 13 -12.59 -18.31 16.71
N VAL A 14 -12.70 -18.07 18.02
CA VAL A 14 -11.66 -17.40 18.82
C VAL A 14 -10.36 -18.23 18.88
N SER A 15 -10.45 -19.58 18.89
CA SER A 15 -9.27 -20.44 18.93
C SER A 15 -8.38 -20.25 17.69
N ALA A 16 -8.99 -20.21 16.51
CA ALA A 16 -8.31 -19.92 15.24
C ALA A 16 -7.64 -18.54 15.25
N GLN A 17 -8.32 -17.53 15.79
CA GLN A 17 -7.77 -16.18 15.89
C GLN A 17 -6.55 -16.12 16.83
N VAL A 18 -6.59 -16.80 17.98
CA VAL A 18 -5.45 -16.91 18.90
C VAL A 18 -4.30 -17.69 18.26
N GLN A 19 -4.58 -18.78 17.54
CA GLN A 19 -3.56 -19.54 16.80
C GLN A 19 -2.90 -18.70 15.71
N LYS A 20 -3.66 -17.93 14.92
CA LYS A 20 -3.10 -16.99 13.93
C LYS A 20 -2.21 -15.93 14.57
N LEU A 21 -2.61 -15.37 15.72
CA LEU A 21 -1.78 -14.39 16.44
C LEU A 21 -0.46 -14.99 16.92
N ARG A 22 -0.48 -16.21 17.49
CA ARG A 22 0.73 -16.94 17.88
C ARG A 22 1.64 -17.23 16.67
N ALA A 23 1.06 -17.71 15.56
CA ALA A 23 1.82 -17.98 14.34
C ALA A 23 2.46 -16.70 13.75
N LYS A 24 1.75 -15.57 13.79
CA LYS A 24 2.28 -14.26 13.38
C LYS A 24 3.43 -13.79 14.28
N GLU A 25 3.35 -14.04 15.58
CA GLU A 25 4.41 -13.73 16.54
C GLU A 25 5.65 -14.64 16.34
N LEU A 26 5.45 -15.88 15.86
CA LEU A 26 6.51 -16.78 15.34
C LEU A 26 7.00 -16.42 13.92
N GLY A 27 6.45 -15.39 13.28
CA GLY A 27 6.93 -14.85 12.01
C GLY A 27 6.08 -15.16 10.76
N LEU A 28 4.98 -15.90 10.88
CA LEU A 28 4.07 -16.15 9.75
C LEU A 28 3.49 -14.84 9.19
N GLY A 29 3.54 -14.67 7.87
CA GLY A 29 3.16 -13.44 7.17
C GLY A 29 4.27 -12.39 7.11
N ARG A 30 5.52 -12.74 7.43
CA ARG A 30 6.72 -12.03 6.93
C ARG A 30 7.03 -12.50 5.51
N HIS A 31 7.83 -11.75 4.76
CA HIS A 31 8.24 -12.12 3.40
C HIS A 31 8.91 -13.51 3.37
N GLU A 32 9.88 -13.72 4.25
CA GLU A 32 10.63 -14.99 4.42
C GLU A 32 9.78 -16.17 4.97
N ASN A 33 8.51 -15.95 5.32
CA ASN A 33 7.57 -16.96 5.80
C ASN A 33 6.12 -16.54 5.48
N ALA A 34 5.82 -16.42 4.18
CA ALA A 34 4.55 -15.92 3.68
C ALA A 34 3.38 -16.87 3.98
N ILE A 35 2.17 -16.32 4.11
CA ILE A 35 0.95 -17.12 4.32
C ILE A 35 0.55 -17.78 3.01
N LYS A 36 0.58 -19.12 2.97
CA LYS A 36 0.06 -19.94 1.85
C LYS A 36 -1.42 -19.62 1.58
N TYR A 37 -1.73 -18.98 0.46
CA TYR A 37 -3.08 -18.55 0.14
C TYR A 37 -4.00 -19.77 -0.02
N LEU A 38 -5.13 -19.76 0.69
CA LEU A 38 -6.09 -20.88 0.73
C LEU A 38 -5.46 -22.24 1.13
N GLY A 39 -4.27 -22.24 1.74
CA GLY A 39 -3.52 -23.44 2.11
C GLY A 39 -2.73 -24.09 0.97
N GLN A 40 -2.73 -23.52 -0.24
CA GLN A 40 -1.97 -24.04 -1.38
C GLN A 40 -0.46 -23.83 -1.20
N ASP A 41 0.33 -24.89 -1.39
CA ASP A 41 1.79 -24.89 -1.31
C ASP A 41 2.38 -25.11 -2.70
N TYR A 42 3.18 -24.17 -3.18
CA TYR A 42 3.74 -24.20 -4.54
C TYR A 42 4.57 -25.48 -4.79
N GLU A 43 5.55 -25.79 -3.94
CA GLU A 43 6.48 -26.90 -4.19
C GLU A 43 5.81 -28.26 -3.97
N GLN A 44 4.88 -28.38 -3.01
CA GLN A 44 4.12 -29.63 -2.83
C GLN A 44 3.19 -29.90 -4.01
N LEU A 45 2.45 -28.89 -4.48
CA LEU A 45 1.57 -29.03 -5.65
C LEU A 45 2.36 -29.29 -6.93
N ARG A 46 3.49 -28.59 -7.12
CA ARG A 46 4.40 -28.79 -8.25
C ARG A 46 5.03 -30.19 -8.23
N ALA A 47 5.57 -30.63 -7.10
CA ALA A 47 6.15 -31.97 -6.96
C ALA A 47 5.10 -33.07 -7.23
N HIS A 48 3.87 -32.90 -6.73
CA HIS A 48 2.77 -33.82 -7.04
C HIS A 48 2.46 -33.87 -8.54
N CYS A 49 2.31 -32.71 -9.19
CA CYS A 49 2.02 -32.61 -10.63
C CYS A 49 3.14 -33.20 -11.51
N LEU A 50 4.41 -33.03 -11.11
CA LEU A 50 5.56 -33.66 -11.76
C LEU A 50 5.58 -35.19 -11.58
N GLN A 51 5.17 -35.70 -10.42
CA GLN A 51 5.06 -37.14 -10.14
C GLN A 51 3.90 -37.81 -10.89
N SER A 52 2.78 -37.12 -11.06
CA SER A 52 1.61 -37.62 -11.80
C SER A 52 1.69 -37.40 -13.32
N GLY A 53 2.68 -36.64 -13.81
CA GLY A 53 2.80 -36.27 -15.22
C GLY A 53 1.66 -35.36 -15.74
N SER A 54 1.01 -34.63 -14.84
CA SER A 54 -0.19 -33.82 -15.15
C SER A 54 0.06 -32.33 -14.91
N LEU A 55 -0.41 -31.46 -15.80
CA LEU A 55 -0.36 -30.01 -15.56
C LEU A 55 -1.35 -29.58 -14.48
N PHE A 56 -0.90 -28.72 -13.56
CA PHE A 56 -1.69 -28.18 -12.47
C PHE A 56 -2.94 -27.45 -12.98
N ARG A 57 -4.02 -27.54 -12.21
CA ARG A 57 -5.30 -26.88 -12.43
C ARG A 57 -5.77 -26.28 -11.12
N ASP A 58 -6.04 -24.98 -11.12
CA ASP A 58 -6.29 -24.22 -9.92
C ASP A 58 -7.79 -24.22 -9.55
N GLU A 59 -8.23 -25.28 -8.86
CA GLU A 59 -9.61 -25.40 -8.38
C GLU A 59 -10.05 -24.25 -7.43
N ALA A 60 -9.11 -23.44 -6.94
CA ALA A 60 -9.39 -22.23 -6.15
C ALA A 60 -9.60 -20.96 -7.00
N PHE A 61 -9.24 -20.98 -8.28
CA PHE A 61 -9.50 -19.92 -9.26
C PHE A 61 -9.70 -20.51 -10.67
N PRO A 62 -10.75 -21.33 -10.87
CA PRO A 62 -10.87 -22.17 -12.04
C PRO A 62 -11.08 -21.37 -13.34
N PRO A 63 -10.79 -21.95 -14.52
CA PRO A 63 -10.90 -21.31 -15.83
C PRO A 63 -12.37 -21.16 -16.29
N VAL A 64 -13.14 -20.33 -15.60
CA VAL A 64 -14.59 -20.15 -15.77
C VAL A 64 -14.97 -18.65 -15.80
N PRO A 65 -16.13 -18.27 -16.36
CA PRO A 65 -16.52 -16.85 -16.47
C PRO A 65 -16.62 -16.11 -15.13
N GLN A 66 -16.90 -16.79 -14.03
CA GLN A 66 -16.94 -16.21 -12.68
C GLN A 66 -15.56 -15.71 -12.20
N SER A 67 -14.47 -16.27 -12.73
CA SER A 67 -13.09 -15.81 -12.48
C SER A 67 -12.74 -14.58 -13.33
N LEU A 68 -13.43 -14.38 -14.47
CA LEU A 68 -13.36 -13.14 -15.24
C LEU A 68 -14.13 -12.02 -14.53
N GLY A 69 -15.37 -12.27 -14.12
CA GLY A 69 -16.18 -11.24 -13.46
C GLY A 69 -17.59 -11.64 -13.05
N PHE A 70 -18.41 -10.62 -12.81
CA PHE A 70 -19.75 -10.72 -12.24
C PHE A 70 -20.77 -9.73 -12.85
N LYS A 71 -20.33 -8.69 -13.57
CA LYS A 71 -21.19 -7.74 -14.29
C LYS A 71 -20.61 -7.45 -15.69
N GLU A 72 -19.62 -6.57 -15.79
CA GLU A 72 -19.02 -6.16 -17.06
C GLU A 72 -18.21 -7.29 -17.72
N LEU A 73 -17.63 -8.18 -16.92
CA LEU A 73 -16.95 -9.40 -17.38
C LEU A 73 -17.64 -10.66 -16.84
N GLY A 74 -18.92 -10.55 -16.45
CA GLY A 74 -19.72 -11.67 -15.98
C GLY A 74 -20.12 -12.66 -17.09
N PRO A 75 -20.74 -13.81 -16.73
CA PRO A 75 -21.09 -14.88 -17.67
C PRO A 75 -21.96 -14.46 -18.86
N ASN A 76 -22.78 -13.42 -18.69
CA ASN A 76 -23.74 -12.94 -19.69
C ASN A 76 -23.23 -11.70 -20.47
N SER A 77 -21.97 -11.30 -20.30
CA SER A 77 -21.42 -10.12 -20.97
C SER A 77 -20.97 -10.41 -22.41
N SER A 78 -21.30 -9.51 -23.33
CA SER A 78 -20.79 -9.55 -24.71
C SER A 78 -19.27 -9.34 -24.78
N LYS A 79 -18.66 -8.67 -23.78
CA LYS A 79 -17.21 -8.46 -23.70
C LYS A 79 -16.45 -9.78 -23.55
N THR A 80 -16.98 -10.70 -22.74
CA THR A 80 -16.41 -12.04 -22.48
C THR A 80 -16.87 -13.11 -23.47
N TYR A 81 -17.77 -12.79 -24.42
CA TYR A 81 -18.16 -13.74 -25.45
C TYR A 81 -16.97 -14.13 -26.34
N GLY A 82 -16.79 -15.44 -26.56
CA GLY A 82 -15.68 -16.01 -27.32
C GLY A 82 -14.37 -16.19 -26.54
N VAL A 83 -14.29 -15.74 -25.28
CA VAL A 83 -13.07 -15.91 -24.46
C VAL A 83 -12.83 -17.39 -24.14
N LYS A 84 -11.59 -17.85 -24.35
CA LYS A 84 -11.12 -19.21 -24.07
C LYS A 84 -9.90 -19.16 -23.17
N TRP A 85 -9.83 -20.03 -22.18
CA TRP A 85 -8.65 -20.16 -21.34
C TRP A 85 -7.63 -21.09 -22.02
N LYS A 86 -6.38 -20.64 -22.13
CA LYS A 86 -5.27 -21.38 -22.76
C LYS A 86 -3.96 -21.18 -22.02
N ARG A 87 -3.10 -22.18 -21.97
CA ARG A 87 -1.72 -22.04 -21.47
C ARG A 87 -0.82 -21.39 -22.54
N PRO A 88 0.25 -20.67 -22.16
CA PRO A 88 1.25 -20.15 -23.11
C PRO A 88 1.82 -21.21 -24.07
N THR A 89 1.95 -22.46 -23.60
CA THR A 89 2.38 -23.64 -24.39
C THR A 89 1.39 -24.06 -25.48
N GLU A 90 0.14 -23.58 -25.46
CA GLU A 90 -0.88 -23.79 -26.51
C GLU A 90 -0.97 -22.62 -27.53
N LEU A 91 -0.11 -21.62 -27.36
CA LEU A 91 -0.12 -20.35 -28.10
C LEU A 91 1.22 -20.08 -28.77
N PHE A 92 2.33 -20.39 -28.09
CA PHE A 92 3.69 -20.11 -28.53
C PHE A 92 4.56 -21.37 -28.44
N SER A 93 5.51 -21.52 -29.37
CA SER A 93 6.43 -22.66 -29.44
C SER A 93 7.55 -22.62 -28.39
N ASN A 94 7.89 -21.43 -27.87
CA ASN A 94 8.89 -21.23 -26.83
C ASN A 94 8.46 -20.12 -25.84
N PRO A 95 7.44 -20.37 -25.00
CA PRO A 95 7.01 -19.40 -24.00
C PRO A 95 8.09 -19.22 -22.92
N GLN A 96 8.28 -18.00 -22.46
CA GLN A 96 9.27 -17.63 -21.45
C GLN A 96 8.58 -17.04 -20.23
N PHE A 97 9.14 -17.28 -19.05
CA PHE A 97 8.61 -16.65 -17.84
C PHE A 97 9.06 -15.19 -17.79
N ILE A 98 10.38 -14.97 -17.85
CA ILE A 98 11.07 -13.67 -17.95
C ILE A 98 12.16 -13.81 -19.02
N VAL A 99 12.36 -12.79 -19.86
CA VAL A 99 13.43 -12.73 -20.88
C VAL A 99 14.38 -11.56 -20.58
N ASP A 100 15.68 -11.83 -20.50
CA ASP A 100 16.76 -10.84 -20.28
C ASP A 100 16.60 -9.87 -19.09
N GLY A 101 15.71 -10.21 -18.15
CA GLY A 101 15.34 -9.41 -16.98
C GLY A 101 13.98 -8.75 -17.19
N ALA A 102 13.08 -8.85 -16.22
CA ALA A 102 11.71 -8.38 -16.39
C ALA A 102 11.65 -6.85 -16.38
N THR A 103 11.25 -6.27 -17.50
CA THR A 103 11.28 -4.85 -17.77
C THR A 103 9.89 -4.21 -17.76
N ARG A 104 9.86 -2.88 -17.85
CA ARG A 104 8.60 -2.13 -17.97
C ARG A 104 7.89 -2.34 -19.32
N THR A 105 8.56 -2.74 -20.40
CA THR A 105 7.91 -2.97 -21.72
C THR A 105 7.22 -4.33 -21.82
N ASP A 106 7.39 -5.19 -20.81
CA ASP A 106 6.69 -6.47 -20.63
C ASP A 106 5.22 -6.29 -20.18
N ILE A 107 4.76 -5.04 -20.16
CA ILE A 107 3.53 -4.56 -19.53
C ILE A 107 2.83 -3.60 -20.50
N CYS A 108 1.92 -4.16 -21.30
CA CYS A 108 0.94 -3.46 -22.13
C CYS A 108 -0.48 -3.83 -21.67
N GLN A 109 -1.34 -2.83 -21.47
CA GLN A 109 -2.70 -3.02 -20.95
C GLN A 109 -3.62 -3.72 -21.97
N GLY A 110 -4.42 -4.68 -21.49
CA GLY A 110 -5.48 -5.31 -22.28
C GLY A 110 -6.85 -4.65 -22.07
N ALA A 111 -7.93 -5.40 -22.29
CA ALA A 111 -9.30 -4.92 -22.24
C ALA A 111 -9.89 -4.75 -20.81
N LEU A 112 -9.04 -4.45 -19.82
CA LEU A 112 -9.40 -4.26 -18.41
C LEU A 112 -8.98 -2.85 -17.94
N GLY A 113 -9.88 -2.18 -17.21
CA GLY A 113 -9.64 -0.83 -16.66
C GLY A 113 -8.89 -0.88 -15.33
N ASP A 114 -7.73 -1.52 -15.29
CA ASP A 114 -6.86 -1.68 -14.11
C ASP A 114 -5.44 -1.11 -14.33
N CYS A 115 -5.31 -0.11 -15.20
CA CYS A 115 -4.10 0.70 -15.44
C CYS A 115 -3.29 1.06 -14.18
N TRP A 116 -3.97 1.31 -13.06
CA TRP A 116 -3.37 1.59 -11.75
C TRP A 116 -2.49 0.44 -11.23
N LEU A 117 -2.84 -0.80 -11.53
CA LEU A 117 -2.07 -1.99 -11.18
C LEU A 117 -0.89 -2.12 -12.12
N LEU A 118 -1.10 -1.96 -13.42
CA LEU A 118 -0.04 -2.09 -14.44
C LEU A 118 1.03 -1.00 -14.28
N ALA A 119 0.65 0.23 -13.97
CA ALA A 119 1.60 1.28 -13.58
C ALA A 119 2.36 0.94 -12.28
N ALA A 120 1.73 0.23 -11.34
CA ALA A 120 2.41 -0.25 -10.14
C ALA A 120 3.43 -1.37 -10.44
N ILE A 121 3.12 -2.27 -11.39
CA ILE A 121 4.05 -3.30 -11.88
C ILE A 121 5.19 -2.64 -12.70
N ALA A 122 4.90 -1.65 -13.54
CA ALA A 122 5.90 -0.99 -14.39
C ALA A 122 6.89 -0.09 -13.63
N SER A 123 6.53 0.40 -12.44
CA SER A 123 7.51 0.97 -11.51
C SER A 123 8.28 -0.11 -10.73
N LEU A 124 7.68 -1.29 -10.47
CA LEU A 124 8.35 -2.39 -9.74
C LEU A 124 9.57 -2.94 -10.50
N THR A 125 9.50 -2.99 -11.83
CA THR A 125 10.61 -3.38 -12.73
C THR A 125 11.75 -2.35 -12.80
N LEU A 126 11.68 -1.24 -12.06
CA LEU A 126 12.80 -0.33 -11.85
C LEU A 126 13.70 -0.77 -10.68
N ASN A 127 13.35 -1.86 -9.97
CA ASN A 127 14.06 -2.33 -8.79
C ASN A 127 13.92 -3.86 -8.63
N ASP A 128 14.87 -4.60 -9.22
CA ASP A 128 14.95 -6.07 -9.21
C ASP A 128 14.81 -6.68 -7.80
N THR A 129 15.34 -5.99 -6.78
CA THR A 129 15.29 -6.43 -5.37
C THR A 129 13.88 -6.31 -4.75
N LEU A 130 12.98 -5.54 -5.35
CA LEU A 130 11.55 -5.54 -5.03
C LEU A 130 10.78 -6.49 -5.94
N LEU A 131 11.06 -6.47 -7.25
CA LEU A 131 10.47 -7.39 -8.22
C LEU A 131 10.59 -8.85 -7.76
N HIS A 132 11.79 -9.31 -7.40
CA HIS A 132 12.02 -10.70 -6.98
C HIS A 132 11.48 -11.04 -5.59
N ARG A 133 10.89 -10.07 -4.86
CA ARG A 133 10.07 -10.36 -3.67
C ARG A 133 8.64 -10.73 -4.05
N VAL A 134 8.14 -10.21 -5.17
CA VAL A 134 6.79 -10.46 -5.70
C VAL A 134 6.78 -11.62 -6.69
N VAL A 135 7.85 -11.74 -7.49
CA VAL A 135 8.06 -12.71 -8.56
C VAL A 135 9.28 -13.58 -8.22
N PRO A 136 9.12 -14.68 -7.45
CA PRO A 136 10.23 -15.54 -7.05
C PRO A 136 11.02 -16.14 -8.21
N HIS A 137 12.34 -16.26 -8.03
CA HIS A 137 13.24 -16.94 -8.97
C HIS A 137 12.93 -18.44 -9.12
N GLY A 138 13.46 -19.06 -10.18
CA GLY A 138 13.38 -20.52 -10.40
C GLY A 138 12.14 -20.99 -11.16
N GLN A 139 11.26 -20.07 -11.54
CA GLN A 139 10.07 -20.33 -12.35
C GLN A 139 10.41 -20.33 -13.85
N SER A 140 9.91 -21.31 -14.62
CA SER A 140 10.25 -21.54 -16.03
C SER A 140 9.19 -22.41 -16.72
N PHE A 141 9.02 -22.24 -18.04
CA PHE A 141 8.21 -23.15 -18.88
C PHE A 141 9.01 -24.36 -19.40
N GLN A 142 10.33 -24.36 -19.22
CA GLN A 142 11.26 -25.38 -19.69
C GLN A 142 11.71 -26.29 -18.53
N ASN A 143 12.18 -25.70 -17.44
CA ASN A 143 12.89 -26.42 -16.38
C ASN A 143 11.95 -26.78 -15.21
N GLY A 144 11.52 -28.04 -15.16
CA GLY A 144 10.62 -28.53 -14.10
C GLY A 144 9.24 -27.86 -14.14
N TYR A 145 8.74 -27.63 -15.37
CA TYR A 145 7.42 -27.08 -15.63
C TYR A 145 6.32 -28.10 -15.32
N ALA A 146 5.24 -27.62 -14.68
CA ALA A 146 4.04 -28.40 -14.41
C ALA A 146 2.76 -27.55 -14.54
N GLY A 147 2.78 -26.47 -15.33
CA GLY A 147 1.63 -25.57 -15.50
C GLY A 147 1.25 -24.80 -14.22
N ILE A 148 2.23 -24.55 -13.34
CA ILE A 148 2.07 -23.97 -12.00
C ILE A 148 3.12 -22.89 -11.75
N PHE A 149 2.68 -21.76 -11.21
CA PHE A 149 3.49 -20.59 -10.87
C PHE A 149 3.04 -20.01 -9.51
N HIS A 150 3.86 -19.19 -8.88
CA HIS A 150 3.49 -18.50 -7.64
C HIS A 150 4.09 -17.09 -7.52
N PHE A 151 3.38 -16.25 -6.76
CA PHE A 151 3.72 -14.84 -6.53
C PHE A 151 3.47 -14.48 -5.08
N GLN A 152 4.25 -13.56 -4.53
CA GLN A 152 4.10 -13.11 -3.15
C GLN A 152 3.53 -11.69 -3.09
N LEU A 153 2.34 -11.56 -2.52
CA LEU A 153 1.61 -10.31 -2.41
C LEU A 153 1.50 -9.90 -0.94
N TRP A 154 1.86 -8.67 -0.62
CA TRP A 154 1.55 -8.06 0.65
C TRP A 154 0.05 -7.77 0.71
N GLN A 155 -0.61 -8.22 1.77
CA GLN A 155 -2.06 -8.10 1.97
C GLN A 155 -2.35 -7.59 3.38
N PHE A 156 -2.60 -6.29 3.49
CA PHE A 156 -3.10 -5.63 4.70
C PHE A 156 -2.23 -5.86 5.96
N GLY A 157 -0.91 -6.00 5.79
CA GLY A 157 0.06 -6.21 6.87
C GLY A 157 0.67 -7.61 7.01
N GLU A 158 0.47 -8.47 6.01
CA GLU A 158 0.94 -9.86 5.95
C GLU A 158 1.35 -10.19 4.51
N TRP A 159 2.53 -10.78 4.30
CA TRP A 159 2.90 -11.37 3.01
C TRP A 159 2.15 -12.70 2.81
N VAL A 160 1.65 -12.91 1.60
CA VAL A 160 0.81 -14.04 1.19
C VAL A 160 1.39 -14.64 -0.07
N ASP A 161 1.65 -15.96 -0.06
CA ASP A 161 2.13 -16.72 -1.21
C ASP A 161 0.94 -17.24 -2.01
N VAL A 162 0.86 -16.91 -3.29
CA VAL A 162 -0.31 -17.12 -4.16
C VAL A 162 0.08 -17.98 -5.34
N VAL A 163 -0.26 -19.26 -5.26
CA VAL A 163 -0.16 -20.22 -6.36
C VAL A 163 -1.23 -19.94 -7.42
N VAL A 164 -0.89 -20.07 -8.69
CA VAL A 164 -1.82 -20.08 -9.84
C VAL A 164 -1.41 -21.14 -10.87
N ASP A 165 -2.36 -21.65 -11.66
CA ASP A 165 -2.02 -22.31 -12.92
C ASP A 165 -1.74 -21.28 -14.03
N ASP A 166 -1.19 -21.71 -15.17
CA ASP A 166 -0.86 -20.84 -16.31
C ASP A 166 -1.96 -20.72 -17.38
N LEU A 167 -3.20 -21.15 -17.11
CA LEU A 167 -4.31 -20.89 -18.03
C LEU A 167 -4.64 -19.38 -18.05
N LEU A 168 -4.46 -18.72 -19.19
CA LEU A 168 -4.72 -17.29 -19.36
C LEU A 168 -5.97 -17.05 -20.23
N PRO A 169 -6.77 -16.00 -19.97
CA PRO A 169 -7.89 -15.60 -20.83
C PRO A 169 -7.41 -15.12 -22.20
N THR A 170 -7.84 -15.81 -23.25
CA THR A 170 -7.53 -15.47 -24.65
C THR A 170 -8.79 -15.22 -25.48
N LYS A 171 -8.67 -14.40 -26.51
CA LYS A 171 -9.67 -14.19 -27.55
C LYS A 171 -8.95 -14.09 -28.90
N ASP A 172 -9.46 -14.81 -29.89
CA ASP A 172 -8.92 -14.85 -31.26
C ASP A 172 -7.40 -15.14 -31.32
N GLY A 173 -6.91 -15.97 -30.39
CA GLY A 173 -5.51 -16.38 -30.27
C GLY A 173 -4.60 -15.42 -29.48
N LYS A 174 -5.09 -14.25 -29.06
CA LYS A 174 -4.34 -13.25 -28.28
C LYS A 174 -4.79 -13.23 -26.81
N LEU A 175 -3.93 -12.75 -25.91
CA LEU A 175 -4.30 -12.47 -24.52
C LEU A 175 -5.34 -11.32 -24.45
N VAL A 176 -6.25 -11.40 -23.48
CA VAL A 176 -7.32 -10.38 -23.29
C VAL A 176 -6.90 -9.26 -22.32
N PHE A 177 -5.97 -9.55 -21.40
CA PHE A 177 -5.52 -8.65 -20.34
C PHE A 177 -4.03 -8.30 -20.51
N VAL A 178 -3.25 -8.04 -19.45
CA VAL A 178 -1.85 -7.61 -19.60
C VAL A 178 -1.00 -8.64 -20.36
N HIS A 179 -0.07 -8.14 -21.17
CA HIS A 179 0.85 -8.93 -21.97
C HIS A 179 2.16 -8.17 -22.24
N SER A 180 3.24 -8.91 -22.54
CA SER A 180 4.52 -8.34 -22.96
C SER A 180 4.50 -7.93 -24.43
N ALA A 181 5.12 -6.79 -24.76
CA ALA A 181 5.29 -6.35 -26.15
C ALA A 181 6.11 -7.34 -27.00
N GLN A 182 6.95 -8.16 -26.36
CA GLN A 182 7.70 -9.25 -27.02
C GLN A 182 6.80 -10.45 -27.39
N GLY A 183 5.62 -10.55 -26.76
CA GLY A 183 4.58 -11.55 -27.05
C GLY A 183 4.84 -12.96 -26.50
N ASN A 184 6.09 -13.38 -26.30
CA ASN A 184 6.45 -14.72 -25.82
C ASN A 184 6.76 -14.79 -24.31
N GLU A 185 6.41 -13.76 -23.53
CA GLU A 185 6.76 -13.61 -22.12
C GLU A 185 5.51 -13.39 -21.25
N PHE A 186 5.46 -14.05 -20.08
CA PHE A 186 4.20 -14.27 -19.35
C PHE A 186 4.20 -13.94 -17.84
N TRP A 187 5.33 -13.52 -17.23
CA TRP A 187 5.34 -13.22 -15.79
C TRP A 187 4.32 -12.14 -15.40
N SER A 188 4.13 -11.10 -16.23
CA SER A 188 3.20 -9.99 -15.98
C SER A 188 1.74 -10.45 -16.00
N ALA A 189 1.36 -11.24 -17.01
CA ALA A 189 0.04 -11.85 -17.14
C ALA A 189 -0.30 -12.81 -15.99
N LEU A 190 0.69 -13.57 -15.51
CA LEU A 190 0.53 -14.50 -14.39
C LEU A 190 0.49 -13.78 -13.03
N LEU A 191 1.20 -12.66 -12.88
CA LEU A 191 1.13 -11.78 -11.70
C LEU A 191 -0.24 -11.09 -11.60
N GLU A 192 -0.74 -10.54 -12.72
CA GLU A 192 -2.09 -9.98 -12.82
C GLU A 192 -3.16 -11.03 -12.45
N LYS A 193 -3.03 -12.26 -12.96
CA LYS A 193 -3.90 -13.40 -12.59
C LYS A 193 -3.84 -13.72 -11.09
N ALA A 194 -2.66 -13.76 -10.48
CA ALA A 194 -2.51 -13.99 -9.03
C ALA A 194 -3.16 -12.86 -8.21
N TYR A 195 -3.03 -11.61 -8.67
CA TYR A 195 -3.67 -10.46 -8.05
C TYR A 195 -5.21 -10.48 -8.21
N ALA A 196 -5.72 -10.90 -9.38
CA ALA A 196 -7.13 -11.16 -9.64
C ALA A 196 -7.69 -12.26 -8.72
N LYS A 197 -6.95 -13.36 -8.52
CA LYS A 197 -7.31 -14.48 -7.62
C LYS A 197 -7.46 -14.04 -6.15
N VAL A 198 -6.59 -13.17 -5.65
CA VAL A 198 -6.70 -12.61 -4.29
C VAL A 198 -7.92 -11.70 -4.15
N ASN A 199 -8.23 -10.91 -5.19
CA ASN A 199 -9.37 -10.00 -5.23
C ASN A 199 -10.70 -10.67 -5.66
N GLY A 200 -10.65 -11.91 -6.14
CA GLY A 200 -11.78 -12.81 -6.39
C GLY A 200 -12.24 -12.93 -7.85
N SER A 201 -11.82 -12.02 -8.74
CA SER A 201 -12.03 -12.05 -10.20
C SER A 201 -11.23 -10.94 -10.87
N TYR A 202 -11.00 -11.01 -12.19
CA TYR A 202 -10.38 -9.90 -12.94
C TYR A 202 -11.20 -8.60 -12.85
N GLU A 203 -12.54 -8.66 -12.93
CA GLU A 203 -13.41 -7.48 -12.79
C GLU A 203 -13.27 -6.78 -11.42
N ALA A 204 -12.84 -7.48 -10.37
CA ALA A 204 -12.59 -6.88 -9.06
C ALA A 204 -11.36 -5.94 -9.05
N LEU A 205 -10.49 -6.00 -10.08
CA LEU A 205 -9.34 -5.12 -10.27
C LEU A 205 -9.72 -3.78 -10.92
N SER A 206 -10.81 -3.73 -11.70
CA SER A 206 -11.22 -2.53 -12.43
C SER A 206 -11.41 -1.33 -11.47
N GLY A 207 -10.74 -0.22 -11.75
CA GLY A 207 -10.71 0.99 -10.93
C GLY A 207 -9.95 0.85 -9.60
N GLY A 208 -8.95 1.69 -9.39
CA GLY A 208 -8.11 1.75 -8.19
C GLY A 208 -7.12 2.92 -8.24
N SER A 209 -6.28 3.03 -7.21
CA SER A 209 -5.15 3.98 -7.16
C SER A 209 -3.83 3.20 -7.23
N THR A 210 -2.83 3.72 -7.93
CA THR A 210 -1.51 3.09 -8.09
C THR A 210 -0.86 2.75 -6.74
N SER A 211 -1.14 3.57 -5.72
CA SER A 211 -0.78 3.31 -4.33
C SER A 211 -1.27 1.98 -3.76
N GLU A 212 -2.43 1.46 -4.20
CA GLU A 212 -2.91 0.14 -3.78
C GLU A 212 -1.96 -0.96 -4.26
N GLY A 213 -1.50 -0.87 -5.51
CA GLY A 213 -0.56 -1.83 -6.11
C GLY A 213 0.83 -1.69 -5.51
N PHE A 214 1.34 -0.47 -5.36
CA PHE A 214 2.65 -0.22 -4.73
C PHE A 214 2.74 -0.82 -3.31
N GLU A 215 1.69 -0.70 -2.50
CA GLU A 215 1.66 -1.31 -1.17
C GLU A 215 1.62 -2.83 -1.21
N ASP A 216 0.84 -3.41 -2.13
CA ASP A 216 0.68 -4.86 -2.22
C ASP A 216 1.91 -5.54 -2.85
N PHE A 217 2.75 -4.80 -3.58
CA PHE A 217 4.02 -5.28 -4.14
C PHE A 217 5.24 -5.03 -3.24
N THR A 218 5.19 -4.08 -2.30
CA THR A 218 6.38 -3.71 -1.49
C THR A 218 6.18 -3.84 0.02
N GLY A 219 4.95 -3.84 0.50
CA GLY A 219 4.63 -3.59 1.90
C GLY A 219 5.03 -2.18 2.40
N GLY A 220 5.40 -1.26 1.51
CA GLY A 220 5.77 0.13 1.79
C GLY A 220 4.62 1.00 2.29
N VAL A 221 4.81 2.31 2.36
CA VAL A 221 3.76 3.30 2.64
C VAL A 221 3.81 4.39 1.60
N THR A 222 2.67 4.70 0.96
CA THR A 222 2.63 5.78 -0.03
C THR A 222 2.21 7.12 0.58
N GLU A 223 2.86 8.18 0.12
CA GLU A 223 2.39 9.55 0.26
C GLU A 223 1.98 10.09 -1.11
N TRP A 224 1.23 11.19 -1.15
CA TRP A 224 0.78 11.80 -2.39
C TRP A 224 0.78 13.32 -2.31
N TYR A 225 0.97 13.96 -3.46
CA TYR A 225 1.06 15.40 -3.62
C TYR A 225 0.02 15.86 -4.65
N GLU A 226 -0.75 16.90 -4.30
CA GLU A 226 -1.57 17.64 -5.25
C GLU A 226 -0.65 18.59 -6.03
N LEU A 227 -0.43 18.34 -7.33
CA LEU A 227 0.60 19.04 -8.10
C LEU A 227 0.29 20.54 -8.29
N ARG A 228 -1.00 20.90 -8.30
CA ARG A 228 -1.48 22.30 -8.27
C ARG A 228 -1.13 23.06 -6.97
N LYS A 229 -0.74 22.33 -5.92
CA LYS A 229 -0.26 22.85 -4.62
C LYS A 229 1.09 22.23 -4.24
N ALA A 230 1.91 21.86 -5.22
CA ALA A 230 3.21 21.26 -5.01
C ALA A 230 4.11 22.16 -4.14
N PRO A 231 4.88 21.60 -3.17
CA PRO A 231 5.91 22.35 -2.49
C PRO A 231 7.08 22.64 -3.46
N SER A 232 7.81 23.73 -3.23
CA SER A 232 8.86 24.20 -4.14
C SER A 232 10.05 23.24 -4.26
N ASP A 233 10.24 22.34 -3.29
CA ASP A 233 11.28 21.31 -3.27
C ASP A 233 10.82 19.97 -3.87
N LEU A 234 9.60 19.85 -4.42
CA LEU A 234 9.05 18.58 -4.91
C LEU A 234 9.94 17.85 -5.92
N TYR A 235 10.65 18.57 -6.80
CA TYR A 235 11.59 17.96 -7.73
C TYR A 235 12.77 17.26 -7.02
N SER A 236 13.27 17.88 -5.94
CA SER A 236 14.30 17.30 -5.07
C SER A 236 13.78 16.12 -4.25
N ILE A 237 12.49 16.10 -3.91
CA ILE A 237 11.81 14.94 -3.30
C ILE A 237 11.74 13.78 -4.30
N ILE A 238 11.34 14.05 -5.55
CA ILE A 238 11.27 13.05 -6.63
C ILE A 238 12.63 12.42 -6.90
N LEU A 239 13.69 13.23 -7.06
CA LEU A 239 15.07 12.73 -7.23
C LEU A 239 15.48 11.82 -6.06
N LYS A 240 15.36 12.30 -4.82
CA LYS A 240 15.69 11.52 -3.61
C LYS A 240 14.85 10.24 -3.48
N ALA A 241 13.62 10.22 -3.97
CA ALA A 241 12.77 9.04 -3.95
C ALA A 241 13.23 7.98 -4.98
N LEU A 242 13.52 8.40 -6.21
CA LEU A 242 14.06 7.54 -7.26
C LEU A 242 15.44 6.97 -6.88
N GLU A 243 16.34 7.79 -6.32
CA GLU A 243 17.65 7.37 -5.78
C GLU A 243 17.55 6.33 -4.66
N ARG A 244 16.42 6.30 -3.94
CA ARG A 244 16.13 5.32 -2.87
C ARG A 244 15.38 4.08 -3.39
N GLY A 245 15.07 4.02 -4.68
CA GLY A 245 14.26 2.95 -5.28
C GLY A 245 12.79 2.96 -4.85
N SER A 246 12.28 4.06 -4.29
CA SER A 246 10.85 4.25 -4.03
C SER A 246 10.06 4.13 -5.34
N LEU A 247 8.86 3.56 -5.30
CA LEU A 247 8.02 3.45 -6.50
C LEU A 247 7.21 4.74 -6.67
N LEU A 248 7.28 5.39 -7.84
CA LEU A 248 6.55 6.62 -8.14
C LEU A 248 5.54 6.40 -9.26
N GLY A 249 4.39 7.05 -9.16
CA GLY A 249 3.36 7.10 -10.19
C GLY A 249 2.57 8.39 -10.15
N CYS A 250 1.89 8.76 -11.23
CA CYS A 250 1.15 10.01 -11.35
C CYS A 250 -0.15 9.85 -12.15
N SER A 251 -1.10 10.76 -11.96
CA SER A 251 -2.39 10.75 -12.64
C SER A 251 -2.90 12.15 -13.01
N ILE A 252 -3.80 12.17 -13.98
CA ILE A 252 -4.59 13.34 -14.39
C ILE A 252 -6.02 13.09 -13.91
N ASP A 253 -6.51 13.89 -12.97
CA ASP A 253 -7.86 13.71 -12.41
C ASP A 253 -8.95 14.13 -13.43
N ILE A 254 -10.05 13.37 -13.45
CA ILE A 254 -11.17 13.58 -14.39
C ILE A 254 -12.19 14.61 -13.88
N SER A 255 -12.74 15.39 -14.82
CA SER A 255 -13.85 16.33 -14.58
C SER A 255 -15.23 15.64 -14.58
N SER A 256 -15.40 14.60 -15.39
CA SER A 256 -16.60 13.77 -15.50
C SER A 256 -16.21 12.30 -15.65
N VAL A 257 -17.11 11.37 -15.35
CA VAL A 257 -16.92 9.93 -15.67
C VAL A 257 -16.75 9.71 -17.19
N LEU A 258 -17.29 10.63 -18.01
CA LEU A 258 -17.10 10.65 -19.47
C LEU A 258 -15.67 11.03 -19.91
N ASP A 259 -14.83 11.57 -19.01
CA ASP A 259 -13.41 11.84 -19.27
C ASP A 259 -12.51 10.62 -18.94
N MET A 260 -13.06 9.48 -18.49
CA MET A 260 -12.27 8.30 -18.13
C MET A 260 -11.58 7.70 -19.36
N GLU A 261 -10.26 7.52 -19.26
CA GLU A 261 -9.37 7.09 -20.35
C GLU A 261 -9.41 8.01 -21.59
N ALA A 262 -9.90 9.25 -21.45
CA ALA A 262 -10.01 10.21 -22.55
C ALA A 262 -8.64 10.82 -22.90
N VAL A 263 -8.24 10.68 -24.17
CA VAL A 263 -6.98 11.20 -24.71
C VAL A 263 -7.09 12.72 -24.97
N THR A 264 -6.14 13.48 -24.46
CA THR A 264 -6.01 14.93 -24.70
C THR A 264 -5.33 15.25 -26.03
N PHE A 265 -5.42 16.51 -26.49
CA PHE A 265 -4.72 16.96 -27.71
C PHE A 265 -3.19 16.82 -27.68
N LYS A 266 -2.59 16.60 -26.50
CA LYS A 266 -1.15 16.32 -26.31
C LYS A 266 -0.84 14.84 -26.11
N LYS A 267 -1.76 13.94 -26.52
CA LYS A 267 -1.76 12.49 -26.30
C LYS A 267 -1.74 12.01 -24.83
N LEU A 268 -1.76 12.89 -23.81
CA LEU A 268 -1.91 12.44 -22.41
C LEU A 268 -3.33 11.93 -22.13
N VAL A 269 -3.46 10.85 -21.37
CA VAL A 269 -4.73 10.18 -21.05
C VAL A 269 -5.25 10.63 -19.68
N LYS A 270 -6.53 11.04 -19.59
CA LYS A 270 -7.20 11.40 -18.34
C LYS A 270 -7.72 10.18 -17.57
N GLY A 271 -7.78 10.27 -16.25
CA GLY A 271 -8.29 9.19 -15.39
C GLY A 271 -7.38 7.96 -15.34
N HIS A 272 -6.17 8.09 -15.90
CA HIS A 272 -5.22 7.03 -16.14
C HIS A 272 -4.02 7.13 -15.21
N ALA A 273 -3.37 5.99 -14.97
CA ALA A 273 -2.17 5.90 -14.13
C ALA A 273 -0.91 5.82 -15.00
N TYR A 274 0.05 6.69 -14.72
CA TYR A 274 1.38 6.68 -15.33
C TYR A 274 2.43 6.30 -14.28
N SER A 275 3.49 5.63 -14.72
CA SER A 275 4.69 5.38 -13.89
C SER A 275 5.64 6.58 -14.02
N VAL A 276 6.31 7.01 -12.96
CA VAL A 276 7.43 7.96 -13.06
C VAL A 276 8.72 7.17 -13.00
N THR A 277 9.45 7.12 -14.12
CA THR A 277 10.57 6.20 -14.35
C THR A 277 11.93 6.89 -14.34
N GLY A 278 11.98 8.21 -14.12
CA GLY A 278 13.21 8.98 -14.04
C GLY A 278 12.99 10.47 -13.81
N ALA A 279 14.04 11.15 -13.35
CA ALA A 279 14.13 12.60 -13.31
C ALA A 279 15.59 13.00 -13.55
N LYS A 280 15.84 14.04 -14.35
CA LYS A 280 17.20 14.45 -14.73
C LYS A 280 17.24 15.93 -15.06
N GLN A 281 18.28 16.62 -14.58
CA GLN A 281 18.58 17.97 -15.02
C GLN A 281 19.49 17.90 -16.26
N VAL A 282 19.14 18.65 -17.30
CA VAL A 282 19.97 18.79 -18.52
C VAL A 282 20.34 20.26 -18.71
N ASN A 283 21.49 20.51 -19.34
CA ASN A 283 21.82 21.85 -19.82
C ASN A 283 21.25 22.01 -21.24
N TYR A 284 20.32 22.94 -21.41
CA TYR A 284 19.74 23.33 -22.69
C TYR A 284 20.06 24.80 -22.96
N GLN A 285 20.84 25.07 -24.01
CA GLN A 285 21.21 26.44 -24.42
C GLN A 285 21.80 27.32 -23.30
N GLY A 286 22.51 26.72 -22.33
CA GLY A 286 23.11 27.42 -21.18
C GLY A 286 22.20 27.53 -19.95
N GLN A 287 20.97 27.01 -20.01
CA GLN A 287 20.03 26.98 -18.88
C GLN A 287 19.82 25.54 -18.38
N MET A 288 19.79 25.36 -17.07
CA MET A 288 19.50 24.06 -16.45
C MET A 288 17.99 23.81 -16.44
N VAL A 289 17.55 22.78 -17.17
CA VAL A 289 16.15 22.38 -17.30
C VAL A 289 15.90 21.10 -16.50
N ASN A 290 14.91 21.14 -15.60
CA ASN A 290 14.42 19.97 -14.88
C ASN A 290 13.51 19.14 -15.80
N LEU A 291 13.93 17.93 -16.15
CA LEU A 291 13.12 16.97 -16.90
C LEU A 291 12.64 15.83 -15.99
N ILE A 292 11.47 15.29 -16.30
CA ILE A 292 10.88 14.11 -15.67
C ILE A 292 10.48 13.11 -16.76
N ARG A 293 10.73 11.82 -16.52
CA ARG A 293 10.41 10.71 -17.43
C ARG A 293 9.26 9.93 -16.87
N MET A 294 8.26 9.64 -17.70
CA MET A 294 7.08 8.88 -17.32
C MET A 294 6.76 7.82 -18.37
N ARG A 295 6.14 6.72 -17.94
CA ARG A 295 5.66 5.66 -18.84
C ARG A 295 4.14 5.46 -18.75
N ASN A 296 3.50 5.38 -19.91
CA ASN A 296 2.13 4.91 -20.10
C ASN A 296 2.09 3.35 -20.02
N PRO A 297 1.32 2.74 -19.10
CA PRO A 297 1.19 1.28 -19.03
C PRO A 297 0.43 0.64 -20.21
N TRP A 298 -0.09 1.42 -21.16
CA TRP A 298 -0.56 0.91 -22.45
C TRP A 298 0.60 0.38 -23.32
N GLY A 299 1.81 0.93 -23.15
CA GLY A 299 2.96 0.65 -24.03
C GLY A 299 2.95 1.43 -25.35
N GLU A 300 2.03 2.38 -25.47
CA GLU A 300 1.84 3.27 -26.62
C GLU A 300 1.21 4.59 -26.15
N VAL A 301 0.97 5.54 -27.07
CA VAL A 301 0.29 6.83 -26.84
C VAL A 301 1.09 7.75 -25.91
N GLU A 302 2.10 8.39 -26.51
CA GLU A 302 3.09 9.23 -25.83
C GLU A 302 2.87 10.74 -25.99
N TRP A 303 3.41 11.53 -25.05
CA TRP A 303 3.40 13.00 -25.06
C TRP A 303 3.92 13.60 -26.37
N THR A 304 3.15 14.53 -26.97
CA THR A 304 3.53 15.22 -28.23
C THR A 304 4.08 16.64 -28.03
N GLY A 305 4.35 17.04 -26.79
CA GLY A 305 4.88 18.37 -26.48
C GLY A 305 6.41 18.45 -26.45
N ALA A 306 6.93 19.51 -25.84
CA ALA A 306 8.35 19.71 -25.62
C ALA A 306 9.00 18.53 -24.86
N TRP A 307 10.19 18.12 -25.29
CA TRP A 307 10.97 16.97 -24.78
C TRP A 307 10.45 15.56 -25.12
N SER A 308 9.39 15.45 -25.93
CA SER A 308 9.01 14.19 -26.60
C SER A 308 10.14 13.63 -27.49
N ASP A 309 10.08 12.36 -27.88
CA ASP A 309 11.13 11.69 -28.68
C ASP A 309 11.41 12.37 -30.04
N GLY A 310 10.37 12.96 -30.64
CA GLY A 310 10.44 13.78 -31.85
C GLY A 310 10.83 15.25 -31.61
N SER A 311 10.86 15.73 -30.37
CA SER A 311 11.08 17.14 -30.01
C SER A 311 12.42 17.68 -30.52
N SER A 312 12.38 18.92 -31.02
CA SER A 312 13.52 19.67 -31.54
C SER A 312 14.48 20.17 -30.46
N GLU A 313 13.98 20.29 -29.23
CA GLU A 313 14.68 20.83 -28.07
C GLU A 313 15.83 19.90 -27.63
N TRP A 314 15.74 18.61 -27.96
CA TRP A 314 16.86 17.66 -27.88
C TRP A 314 18.07 18.01 -28.74
N ASN A 315 17.95 18.91 -29.72
CA ASN A 315 19.07 19.38 -30.53
C ASN A 315 19.89 20.48 -29.81
N GLY A 316 19.35 21.08 -28.74
CA GLY A 316 20.05 22.08 -27.91
C GLY A 316 20.65 21.52 -26.62
N VAL A 317 20.64 20.19 -26.45
CA VAL A 317 21.29 19.45 -25.37
C VAL A 317 22.56 18.78 -25.92
N ASP A 318 23.57 18.64 -25.07
CA ASP A 318 24.80 17.89 -25.36
C ASP A 318 24.50 16.49 -25.97
N PRO A 319 25.14 16.09 -27.09
CA PRO A 319 24.83 14.83 -27.76
C PRO A 319 24.99 13.58 -26.88
N TYR A 320 25.97 13.56 -25.97
CA TYR A 320 26.19 12.41 -25.09
C TYR A 320 25.11 12.31 -24.01
N GLN A 321 24.70 13.43 -23.40
CA GLN A 321 23.52 13.46 -22.52
C GLN A 321 22.23 13.10 -23.26
N ARG A 322 22.04 13.63 -24.48
CA ARG A 322 20.88 13.37 -25.33
C ARG A 322 20.75 11.87 -25.62
N ASP A 323 21.81 11.22 -26.05
CA ASP A 323 21.78 9.81 -26.48
C ASP A 323 21.78 8.82 -25.29
N GLN A 324 22.09 9.28 -24.07
CA GLN A 324 21.82 8.53 -22.83
C GLN A 324 20.37 8.61 -22.35
N LEU A 325 19.67 9.71 -22.63
CA LEU A 325 18.35 9.99 -22.05
C LEU A 325 17.20 9.70 -23.02
N ARG A 326 17.38 10.00 -24.31
CA ARG A 326 16.35 9.92 -25.34
C ARG A 326 16.48 8.63 -26.15
N VAL A 327 15.68 7.63 -25.79
CA VAL A 327 15.25 6.56 -26.70
C VAL A 327 14.39 7.18 -27.83
N ARG A 328 14.16 6.46 -28.93
CA ARG A 328 13.21 6.85 -29.99
C ARG A 328 12.37 5.65 -30.38
N MET A 329 11.32 5.38 -29.61
CA MET A 329 10.48 4.20 -29.76
C MET A 329 9.12 4.48 -29.13
N GLU A 330 8.01 4.18 -29.81
CA GLU A 330 6.70 4.24 -29.14
C GLU A 330 6.58 2.99 -28.25
N ASP A 331 7.03 3.10 -27.00
CA ASP A 331 7.02 2.07 -25.92
C ASP A 331 6.20 2.50 -24.69
N GLY A 332 5.62 3.70 -24.76
CA GLY A 332 4.86 4.39 -23.74
C GLY A 332 5.69 5.35 -22.89
N GLU A 333 7.02 5.33 -22.95
CA GLU A 333 7.91 6.16 -22.13
C GLU A 333 8.37 7.44 -22.83
N PHE A 334 8.16 8.58 -22.17
CA PHE A 334 8.53 9.89 -22.70
C PHE A 334 9.10 10.81 -21.62
N TRP A 335 9.87 11.81 -22.04
CA TRP A 335 10.25 12.93 -21.19
C TRP A 335 9.33 14.14 -21.39
N MET A 336 9.17 14.92 -20.32
CA MET A 336 8.63 16.27 -20.38
C MET A 336 9.36 17.20 -19.41
N SER A 337 9.21 18.52 -19.56
CA SER A 337 9.71 19.44 -18.55
C SER A 337 8.91 19.31 -17.26
N PHE A 338 9.56 19.45 -16.11
CA PHE A 338 8.88 19.42 -14.81
C PHE A 338 7.83 20.55 -14.68
N ARG A 339 7.97 21.65 -15.43
CA ARG A 339 7.00 22.75 -15.46
C ARG A 339 5.75 22.42 -16.29
N ASP A 340 5.86 21.51 -17.25
CA ASP A 340 4.71 20.95 -17.96
C ASP A 340 4.03 19.87 -17.11
N PHE A 341 4.81 19.00 -16.45
CA PHE A 341 4.29 18.00 -15.50
C PHE A 341 3.38 18.62 -14.43
N LEU A 342 3.83 19.70 -13.77
CA LEU A 342 3.03 20.43 -12.78
C LEU A 342 1.75 21.10 -13.34
N ARG A 343 1.63 21.27 -14.66
CA ARG A 343 0.48 21.88 -15.33
C ARG A 343 -0.53 20.85 -15.83
N GLU A 344 -0.04 19.77 -16.47
CA GLU A 344 -0.89 18.75 -17.09
C GLU A 344 -1.34 17.68 -16.09
N PHE A 345 -0.49 17.30 -15.12
CA PHE A 345 -0.81 16.28 -14.12
C PHE A 345 -1.42 16.89 -12.86
N THR A 346 -2.27 16.11 -12.18
CA THR A 346 -2.97 16.58 -10.97
C THR A 346 -2.41 15.95 -9.70
N ARG A 347 -1.94 14.70 -9.77
CA ARG A 347 -1.45 13.96 -8.61
C ARG A 347 -0.14 13.23 -8.89
N LEU A 348 0.74 13.21 -7.89
CA LEU A 348 1.88 12.30 -7.78
C LEU A 348 1.68 11.44 -6.53
N GLU A 349 1.99 10.15 -6.63
CA GLU A 349 1.97 9.17 -5.55
C GLU A 349 3.37 8.55 -5.44
N ILE A 350 3.95 8.51 -4.23
CA ILE A 350 5.30 8.00 -3.94
C ILE A 350 5.20 6.92 -2.88
N CYS A 351 5.57 5.68 -3.19
CA CYS A 351 5.68 4.59 -2.22
C CYS A 351 7.08 4.54 -1.60
N ASN A 352 7.17 4.96 -0.34
CA ASN A 352 8.39 4.84 0.44
C ASN A 352 8.52 3.44 1.05
N LEU A 353 9.71 2.87 0.84
CA LEU A 353 10.03 1.50 1.22
C LEU A 353 10.26 1.35 2.73
N THR A 354 9.93 0.16 3.26
CA THR A 354 10.26 -0.23 4.64
C THR A 354 11.73 -0.64 4.78
N PRO A 355 12.27 -0.68 6.01
CA PRO A 355 13.56 -1.33 6.29
C PRO A 355 13.58 -2.81 5.85
N ASP A 356 12.44 -3.50 5.90
CA ASP A 356 12.31 -4.87 5.43
C ASP A 356 12.52 -4.99 3.90
N ALA A 357 12.17 -3.94 3.14
CA ALA A 357 12.25 -3.87 1.69
C ALA A 357 13.67 -3.50 1.18
N LEU A 358 14.44 -2.70 1.93
CA LEU A 358 15.81 -2.32 1.61
C LEU A 358 16.82 -2.88 2.63
N LYS A 359 17.50 -3.98 2.32
CA LYS A 359 18.60 -4.55 3.15
C LYS A 359 19.92 -3.72 3.08
N SER A 360 19.83 -2.40 2.87
CA SER A 360 20.98 -1.49 2.70
C SER A 360 21.30 -0.72 3.99
N GLN A 361 22.55 -0.79 4.45
CA GLN A 361 23.00 -0.13 5.69
C GLN A 361 23.12 1.40 5.60
N ARG A 362 22.90 2.01 4.42
CA ARG A 362 23.07 3.46 4.19
C ARG A 362 21.82 4.31 4.49
N VAL A 363 20.70 3.72 4.93
CA VAL A 363 19.38 4.39 4.94
C VAL A 363 18.86 4.67 6.35
N ARG A 364 18.25 5.85 6.57
CA ARG A 364 17.47 6.17 7.78
C ARG A 364 16.17 5.36 7.78
N ASN A 365 15.95 4.51 8.79
CA ASN A 365 14.87 3.52 8.79
C ASN A 365 13.54 4.04 9.36
N TRP A 366 12.43 3.73 8.69
CA TRP A 366 11.07 3.96 9.21
C TRP A 366 10.70 2.95 10.30
N ASN A 367 10.56 3.42 11.55
CA ASN A 367 10.03 2.60 12.64
C ASN A 367 8.53 2.39 12.41
N THR A 368 8.10 1.15 12.14
CA THR A 368 6.72 0.81 11.79
C THR A 368 6.04 0.02 12.91
N THR A 369 4.97 0.57 13.47
CA THR A 369 4.03 -0.22 14.31
C THR A 369 2.79 -0.57 13.52
N LEU A 370 2.57 -1.88 13.34
CA LEU A 370 1.35 -2.47 12.81
C LEU A 370 0.71 -3.41 13.85
N TYR A 371 -0.61 -3.51 13.74
CA TYR A 371 -1.52 -4.10 14.70
C TYR A 371 -2.82 -4.55 13.94
N GLU A 372 -3.86 -5.13 14.58
CA GLU A 372 -5.08 -5.64 13.90
C GLU A 372 -6.41 -5.43 14.67
N GLY A 373 -7.56 -5.19 14.00
CA GLY A 373 -8.83 -4.73 14.64
C GLY A 373 -10.03 -4.48 13.71
N THR A 374 -11.26 -4.32 14.25
CA THR A 374 -12.54 -4.34 13.48
C THR A 374 -13.66 -3.40 13.97
N TRP A 375 -14.47 -2.84 13.05
CA TRP A 375 -15.79 -2.27 13.35
C TRP A 375 -16.91 -3.34 13.25
N ARG A 376 -17.87 -3.34 14.17
CA ARG A 376 -19.03 -4.25 14.20
C ARG A 376 -20.32 -3.51 14.56
N ARG A 377 -21.42 -3.78 13.84
CA ARG A 377 -22.75 -3.18 14.09
C ARG A 377 -23.18 -3.43 15.55
N GLY A 378 -23.80 -2.43 16.18
CA GLY A 378 -24.29 -2.52 17.55
C GLY A 378 -23.22 -2.60 18.65
N SER A 379 -21.91 -2.50 18.31
CA SER A 379 -20.82 -2.61 19.29
C SER A 379 -19.69 -1.62 19.04
N THR A 380 -18.88 -1.79 17.99
CA THR A 380 -17.72 -0.92 17.71
C THR A 380 -17.85 -0.01 16.48
N ALA A 381 -18.91 -0.17 15.66
CA ALA A 381 -19.20 0.69 14.51
C ALA A 381 -19.84 2.02 14.94
N GLY A 382 -19.03 2.93 15.50
CA GLY A 382 -19.52 4.13 16.18
C GLY A 382 -19.80 5.36 15.29
N GLY A 383 -19.54 5.29 13.98
CA GLY A 383 -19.67 6.45 13.08
C GLY A 383 -18.53 7.47 13.21
N CYS A 384 -18.58 8.57 12.45
CA CYS A 384 -17.64 9.70 12.55
C CYS A 384 -18.03 10.69 13.68
N ARG A 385 -17.25 11.77 13.89
CA ARG A 385 -17.45 12.73 15.01
C ARG A 385 -18.79 13.49 14.94
N ASN A 386 -19.48 13.44 13.81
CA ASN A 386 -20.84 13.99 13.62
C ASN A 386 -21.91 13.14 14.34
N TYR A 387 -21.57 11.92 14.78
CA TYR A 387 -22.43 11.01 15.55
C TYR A 387 -21.95 10.91 17.01
N PRO A 388 -22.03 11.99 17.83
CA PRO A 388 -21.37 12.05 19.14
C PRO A 388 -21.86 10.98 20.13
N ALA A 389 -23.13 10.55 20.02
CA ALA A 389 -23.71 9.50 20.85
C ALA A 389 -22.94 8.17 20.75
N THR A 390 -22.40 7.85 19.56
CA THR A 390 -21.75 6.57 19.24
C THR A 390 -20.26 6.71 18.91
N PHE A 391 -19.76 7.88 18.53
CA PHE A 391 -18.36 8.09 18.09
C PHE A 391 -17.31 7.48 19.04
N TRP A 392 -17.56 7.55 20.35
CA TRP A 392 -16.65 7.06 21.39
C TRP A 392 -16.55 5.51 21.49
N VAL A 393 -17.48 4.75 20.90
CA VAL A 393 -17.42 3.26 20.90
C VAL A 393 -16.50 2.70 19.80
N ASN A 394 -16.03 3.55 18.89
CA ASN A 394 -15.02 3.15 17.90
C ASN A 394 -13.71 2.72 18.59
N PRO A 395 -12.93 1.81 17.97
CA PRO A 395 -11.62 1.42 18.47
C PRO A 395 -10.65 2.62 18.59
N GLN A 396 -9.96 2.68 19.74
CA GLN A 396 -9.07 3.78 20.12
C GLN A 396 -7.63 3.30 20.22
N PHE A 397 -6.68 4.11 19.75
CA PHE A 397 -5.27 3.70 19.66
C PHE A 397 -4.35 4.78 20.22
N LYS A 398 -3.52 4.42 21.20
CA LYS A 398 -2.56 5.35 21.79
C LYS A 398 -1.25 5.38 20.99
N ILE A 399 -0.70 6.57 20.83
CA ILE A 399 0.58 6.88 20.18
C ILE A 399 1.41 7.69 21.18
N ARG A 400 2.68 7.33 21.37
CA ARG A 400 3.64 8.09 22.17
C ARG A 400 4.72 8.65 21.24
N LEU A 401 5.04 9.93 21.40
CA LEU A 401 6.10 10.64 20.68
C LEU A 401 7.11 11.12 21.73
N GLU A 402 8.41 10.92 21.46
CA GLU A 402 9.48 10.96 22.48
C GLU A 402 10.75 11.70 22.00
N GLU A 403 11.20 11.43 20.78
CA GLU A 403 12.33 12.14 20.14
C GLU A 403 11.80 12.94 18.94
N THR A 404 12.26 14.18 18.80
CA THR A 404 11.99 15.05 17.65
C THR A 404 12.76 14.62 16.40
N ASP A 405 12.36 15.13 15.24
CA ASP A 405 13.14 14.99 13.99
C ASP A 405 14.48 15.76 14.08
N ASP A 406 15.46 15.38 13.27
CA ASP A 406 16.76 16.06 13.21
C ASP A 406 16.61 17.48 12.60
N PRO A 407 17.32 18.50 13.12
CA PRO A 407 17.28 19.86 12.56
C PRO A 407 17.90 19.95 11.16
N GLU A 408 18.72 18.97 10.74
CA GLU A 408 19.26 18.86 9.38
C GLU A 408 18.21 18.44 8.34
N ASP A 409 17.12 17.78 8.75
CA ASP A 409 16.03 17.37 7.86
C ASP A 409 14.98 18.50 7.65
N ASP A 410 15.02 19.60 8.42
CA ASP A 410 14.07 20.72 8.27
C ASP A 410 14.54 21.81 7.31
N TYR A 411 14.37 21.54 6.02
CA TYR A 411 14.37 22.57 4.99
C TYR A 411 13.13 23.48 5.14
N GLY A 412 13.24 24.51 5.98
CA GLY A 412 12.20 25.54 6.10
C GLY A 412 12.25 26.47 7.32
N GLY A 413 13.05 26.19 8.35
CA GLY A 413 13.09 27.03 9.56
C GLY A 413 11.79 26.94 10.37
N ARG A 414 11.25 25.73 10.48
CA ARG A 414 9.98 25.39 11.15
C ARG A 414 10.23 25.07 12.63
N GLU A 415 9.15 24.98 13.39
CA GLU A 415 9.21 24.56 14.79
C GLU A 415 9.62 23.08 14.91
N SER A 416 10.58 22.78 15.79
CA SER A 416 10.98 21.41 16.11
C SER A 416 9.80 20.59 16.65
N GLY A 417 9.68 19.34 16.20
CA GLY A 417 8.58 18.45 16.53
C GLY A 417 8.85 17.00 16.12
N CYS A 418 7.82 16.16 16.15
CA CYS A 418 7.92 14.72 15.91
C CYS A 418 7.06 14.32 14.70
N SER A 419 7.68 14.09 13.54
CA SER A 419 6.97 13.59 12.36
C SER A 419 6.53 12.14 12.51
N PHE A 420 5.34 11.86 11.99
CA PHE A 420 4.86 10.49 11.79
C PHE A 420 3.94 10.43 10.57
N VAL A 421 3.83 9.27 9.94
CA VAL A 421 2.80 8.99 8.93
C VAL A 421 1.80 8.03 9.53
N LEU A 422 0.51 8.37 9.40
CA LEU A 422 -0.57 7.52 9.89
C LEU A 422 -1.49 7.09 8.75
N ALA A 423 -1.77 5.79 8.72
CA ALA A 423 -2.52 5.13 7.66
C ALA A 423 -3.64 4.25 8.24
N LEU A 424 -4.83 4.30 7.60
CA LEU A 424 -6.02 3.54 7.98
C LEU A 424 -6.63 2.83 6.75
N MET A 425 -6.31 1.55 6.60
CA MET A 425 -6.74 0.67 5.50
C MET A 425 -7.97 -0.17 5.87
N GLN A 426 -8.92 -0.30 4.94
CA GLN A 426 -10.03 -1.26 5.00
C GLN A 426 -9.69 -2.55 4.22
N LYS A 427 -10.08 -3.71 4.75
CA LYS A 427 -9.71 -5.02 4.17
C LYS A 427 -10.76 -5.59 3.22
N HIS A 428 -10.30 -6.32 2.20
CA HIS A 428 -11.06 -7.25 1.35
C HIS A 428 -12.28 -6.70 0.56
N ARG A 429 -12.57 -5.40 0.56
CA ARG A 429 -13.78 -4.81 -0.10
C ARG A 429 -13.92 -5.13 -1.59
N ARG A 430 -12.82 -5.25 -2.34
CA ARG A 430 -12.86 -5.68 -3.77
C ARG A 430 -13.61 -7.02 -3.95
N ARG A 431 -13.49 -7.96 -3.01
CA ARG A 431 -14.22 -9.23 -2.99
C ARG A 431 -15.72 -9.10 -2.69
N GLU A 432 -16.17 -7.96 -2.15
CA GLU A 432 -17.58 -7.68 -1.87
C GLU A 432 -18.31 -7.00 -3.06
N ARG A 433 -17.60 -6.55 -4.10
CA ARG A 433 -18.20 -5.90 -5.29
C ARG A 433 -19.20 -6.78 -6.03
N ARG A 434 -18.96 -8.11 -6.07
CA ARG A 434 -19.89 -9.12 -6.59
C ARG A 434 -21.23 -9.20 -5.82
N PHE A 435 -21.33 -8.55 -4.67
CA PHE A 435 -22.54 -8.40 -3.86
C PHE A 435 -23.05 -6.94 -3.84
N GLY A 436 -22.61 -6.10 -4.78
CA GLY A 436 -23.01 -4.69 -4.88
C GLY A 436 -22.39 -3.76 -3.83
N ARG A 437 -21.32 -4.18 -3.13
CA ARG A 437 -20.63 -3.37 -2.11
C ARG A 437 -19.26 -2.91 -2.59
N ASP A 438 -19.02 -1.60 -2.60
CA ASP A 438 -17.71 -1.01 -2.89
C ASP A 438 -16.99 -0.56 -1.60
N MET A 439 -15.95 0.26 -1.66
CA MET A 439 -15.24 0.78 -0.47
C MET A 439 -16.16 1.57 0.48
N GLU A 440 -16.04 1.35 1.80
CA GLU A 440 -16.69 2.23 2.80
C GLU A 440 -16.01 3.60 2.85
N THR A 441 -16.76 4.64 3.21
CA THR A 441 -16.21 5.98 3.47
C THR A 441 -15.50 6.02 4.84
N ILE A 442 -14.16 6.09 4.84
CA ILE A 442 -13.32 5.98 6.06
C ILE A 442 -12.49 7.25 6.35
N GLY A 443 -12.14 7.44 7.64
CA GLY A 443 -11.35 8.56 8.13
C GLY A 443 -10.93 8.41 9.60
N PHE A 444 -10.23 9.42 10.14
CA PHE A 444 -9.75 9.40 11.52
C PHE A 444 -9.55 10.79 12.14
N ALA A 445 -9.57 10.82 13.47
CA ALA A 445 -9.26 12.00 14.28
C ALA A 445 -8.27 11.65 15.41
N VAL A 446 -7.25 12.49 15.58
CA VAL A 446 -6.22 12.45 16.62
C VAL A 446 -6.61 13.44 17.73
N TYR A 447 -6.53 12.99 18.97
CA TYR A 447 -6.75 13.78 20.18
C TYR A 447 -5.50 13.67 21.07
N GLU A 448 -5.22 14.73 21.83
CA GLU A 448 -4.22 14.71 22.90
C GLU A 448 -4.79 13.93 24.09
N VAL A 449 -3.95 13.17 24.81
CA VAL A 449 -4.38 12.48 26.03
C VAL A 449 -4.14 13.40 27.22
N PRO A 450 -5.13 13.62 28.12
CA PRO A 450 -4.92 14.37 29.34
C PRO A 450 -3.75 13.81 30.15
N PRO A 451 -2.87 14.64 30.75
CA PRO A 451 -1.71 14.17 31.51
C PRO A 451 -2.00 13.07 32.54
N GLU A 452 -3.15 13.13 33.21
CA GLU A 452 -3.62 12.15 34.19
C GLU A 452 -3.82 10.74 33.60
N LEU A 453 -4.08 10.63 32.29
CA LEU A 453 -4.44 9.39 31.58
C LEU A 453 -3.31 8.85 30.69
N VAL A 454 -2.11 9.43 30.80
CA VAL A 454 -0.87 8.94 30.18
C VAL A 454 -0.48 7.59 30.78
N GLY A 455 -0.01 6.66 29.95
CA GLY A 455 0.36 5.30 30.37
C GLY A 455 -0.82 4.36 30.71
N GLN A 456 -1.94 4.88 31.21
CA GLN A 456 -3.07 4.05 31.68
C GLN A 456 -3.84 3.36 30.55
N PRO A 457 -4.35 2.13 30.74
CA PRO A 457 -5.14 1.37 29.75
C PRO A 457 -6.63 1.83 29.66
N VAL A 458 -6.86 3.14 29.59
CA VAL A 458 -8.21 3.75 29.61
C VAL A 458 -8.78 3.96 28.21
N HIS A 459 -10.03 3.51 28.01
CA HIS A 459 -10.88 3.80 26.85
C HIS A 459 -11.70 5.07 27.12
N LEU A 460 -11.46 6.14 26.35
CA LEU A 460 -12.07 7.45 26.54
C LEU A 460 -13.57 7.40 26.21
N LYS A 461 -14.40 8.02 27.05
CA LYS A 461 -15.87 7.98 26.95
C LYS A 461 -16.42 9.18 26.16
N ARG A 462 -17.73 9.17 25.87
CA ARG A 462 -18.46 10.19 25.11
C ARG A 462 -18.02 11.62 25.45
N ASP A 463 -18.02 11.95 26.73
CA ASP A 463 -17.94 13.33 27.21
C ASP A 463 -16.54 13.94 27.01
N PHE A 464 -15.49 13.11 27.00
CA PHE A 464 -14.15 13.54 26.56
C PHE A 464 -14.18 14.09 25.13
N PHE A 465 -14.82 13.40 24.19
CA PHE A 465 -14.90 13.82 22.79
C PHE A 465 -15.90 14.94 22.54
N LEU A 466 -16.78 15.23 23.50
CA LEU A 466 -17.61 16.44 23.50
C LEU A 466 -16.80 17.66 23.93
N ALA A 467 -16.01 17.53 25.01
CA ALA A 467 -15.20 18.63 25.55
C ALA A 467 -13.92 18.94 24.74
N ASN A 468 -13.33 17.95 24.05
CA ASN A 468 -12.03 18.10 23.39
C ASN A 468 -12.13 18.19 21.86
N ALA A 469 -11.39 19.14 21.28
CA ALA A 469 -11.21 19.27 19.84
C ALA A 469 -10.17 18.26 19.30
N SER A 470 -10.33 17.84 18.04
CA SER A 470 -9.35 16.99 17.36
C SER A 470 -8.11 17.82 16.97
N ARG A 471 -6.94 17.44 17.48
CA ARG A 471 -5.64 18.08 17.21
C ARG A 471 -5.15 17.83 15.78
N ALA A 472 -5.47 16.67 15.21
CA ALA A 472 -5.36 16.42 13.78
C ALA A 472 -6.53 15.55 13.30
N ARG A 473 -6.86 15.61 12.02
CA ARG A 473 -7.84 14.74 11.36
C ARG A 473 -7.48 14.55 9.89
N SER A 474 -7.94 13.46 9.28
CA SER A 474 -8.02 13.34 7.81
C SER A 474 -8.86 14.51 7.28
N GLU A 475 -8.36 15.28 6.28
CA GLU A 475 -9.08 16.50 5.83
C GLU A 475 -10.51 16.19 5.37
N GLN A 476 -10.65 15.08 4.67
CA GLN A 476 -11.92 14.53 4.19
C GLN A 476 -11.98 13.04 4.54
N PHE A 477 -13.18 12.54 4.79
CA PHE A 477 -13.48 11.10 4.77
C PHE A 477 -13.63 10.67 3.31
N ILE A 478 -13.08 9.52 2.94
CA ILE A 478 -13.04 9.07 1.53
C ILE A 478 -13.37 7.59 1.40
N ASN A 479 -13.97 7.20 0.28
CA ASN A 479 -14.27 5.83 -0.14
C ASN A 479 -13.11 5.20 -0.92
N LEU A 480 -11.87 5.31 -0.40
CA LEU A 480 -10.70 4.61 -0.94
C LEU A 480 -10.27 3.47 -0.01
N ARG A 481 -9.44 2.55 -0.52
CA ARG A 481 -8.89 1.42 0.25
C ARG A 481 -8.18 1.86 1.53
N GLU A 482 -7.52 3.01 1.51
CA GLU A 482 -6.88 3.60 2.68
C GLU A 482 -7.05 5.13 2.70
N ARG A 483 -7.25 5.70 3.89
CA ARG A 483 -7.03 7.13 4.15
C ARG A 483 -5.72 7.29 4.93
N ARG A 484 -4.83 8.14 4.44
CA ARG A 484 -3.61 8.57 5.14
C ARG A 484 -3.63 10.06 5.49
N LYS A 485 -2.70 10.44 6.36
CA LYS A 485 -2.22 11.82 6.50
C LYS A 485 -0.82 11.82 7.15
N PRO A 486 0.10 12.70 6.74
CA PRO A 486 1.20 13.11 7.60
C PRO A 486 0.66 13.67 8.93
N GLY A 487 1.30 13.33 10.04
CA GLY A 487 1.16 14.10 11.26
C GLY A 487 1.65 15.53 11.00
N PRO A 488 0.97 16.58 11.51
CA PRO A 488 1.52 17.94 11.45
C PRO A 488 2.86 17.95 12.19
N LYS A 489 3.87 18.59 11.59
CA LYS A 489 5.27 18.39 11.95
C LYS A 489 5.73 19.12 13.22
N SER A 490 4.99 20.13 13.69
CA SER A 490 5.28 20.78 14.97
C SER A 490 4.28 20.41 16.04
N TRP A 491 4.80 20.12 17.24
CA TRP A 491 4.05 19.91 18.47
C TRP A 491 4.88 20.36 19.66
N THR A 492 4.66 21.60 20.12
CA THR A 492 5.39 22.17 21.25
C THR A 492 5.02 21.45 22.55
N THR A 493 5.94 20.59 23.00
CA THR A 493 5.88 19.86 24.27
C THR A 493 5.87 20.79 25.48
N ARG A 494 4.81 20.76 26.29
CA ARG A 494 4.78 21.36 27.64
C ARG A 494 4.93 20.26 28.70
N SER A 495 5.61 20.57 29.80
CA SER A 495 6.31 19.58 30.63
C SER A 495 5.74 19.39 32.04
N ARG A 496 5.82 18.15 32.55
CA ARG A 496 6.06 17.75 33.95
C ARG A 496 6.44 16.25 34.02
N PRO A 497 7.28 15.77 34.98
CA PRO A 497 7.90 14.45 34.90
C PRO A 497 7.31 13.38 35.86
N PHE A 498 7.15 12.13 35.38
CA PHE A 498 7.38 10.91 36.18
C PHE A 498 7.57 9.62 35.33
N SER A 499 7.76 8.47 35.99
CA SER A 499 8.34 7.21 35.47
C SER A 499 7.36 6.22 34.77
N PRO A 500 7.84 5.18 34.05
CA PRO A 500 7.04 4.44 33.05
C PRO A 500 6.66 2.98 33.42
N THR A 501 5.51 2.49 32.91
CA THR A 501 5.14 1.06 32.90
C THR A 501 4.33 0.61 31.65
N SER A 502 4.74 -0.54 31.08
CA SER A 502 3.96 -1.57 30.33
C SER A 502 2.99 -1.24 29.16
N LYS A 503 3.47 -1.50 27.93
CA LYS A 503 2.87 -2.25 26.77
C LYS A 503 1.33 -2.44 26.66
N CYS A 504 0.73 -2.08 25.50
CA CYS A 504 -0.53 -2.66 24.96
C CYS A 504 -0.68 -2.41 23.42
N SER A 505 -1.82 -2.79 22.79
CA SER A 505 -2.12 -2.64 21.33
C SER A 505 -3.65 -2.77 21.06
N ARG A 506 -4.30 -2.95 19.87
CA ARG A 506 -4.01 -3.28 18.43
C ARG A 506 -5.31 -2.79 17.65
N LYS A 507 -5.48 -2.05 16.50
CA LYS A 507 -4.85 -1.73 15.18
C LYS A 507 -4.42 -0.25 14.89
N ARG A 508 -3.37 -0.05 14.08
CA ARG A 508 -3.18 0.97 13.00
C ARG A 508 -1.93 0.64 12.20
N ARG A 509 -1.60 1.40 11.14
CA ARG A 509 -0.19 1.58 10.73
C ARG A 509 0.27 2.97 11.16
N LEU A 510 1.32 3.00 11.97
CA LEU A 510 2.04 4.20 12.34
C LEU A 510 3.50 4.02 11.89
N MET A 511 4.01 4.97 11.11
CA MET A 511 5.42 5.08 10.78
C MET A 511 6.01 6.32 11.46
N ARG A 512 7.21 6.18 12.05
CA ARG A 512 7.93 7.25 12.74
C ARG A 512 9.39 7.29 12.29
N THR A 513 9.91 8.50 12.10
CA THR A 513 11.34 8.84 12.05
C THR A 513 11.91 8.78 13.47
N SER A 514 12.85 7.85 13.72
CA SER A 514 13.43 7.60 15.04
C SER A 514 14.71 6.77 14.89
N LYS A 515 15.74 7.07 15.69
CA LYS A 515 17.08 6.50 15.56
C LYS A 515 17.21 5.22 16.39
N ARG A 516 18.27 4.46 16.15
CA ARG A 516 18.63 3.26 16.92
C ARG A 516 18.90 3.65 18.38
N SER A 517 18.13 3.13 19.33
CA SER A 517 18.67 2.82 20.66
C SER A 517 19.36 1.46 20.57
N SER A 518 20.68 1.44 20.69
CA SER A 518 21.47 0.23 20.79
C SER A 518 21.61 -0.15 22.26
N ASP A 519 20.81 -1.10 22.73
CA ASP A 519 21.10 -1.84 23.97
C ASP A 519 20.54 -3.26 23.91
N SER A 520 21.44 -4.24 23.87
CA SER A 520 21.12 -5.65 23.69
C SER A 520 21.04 -6.38 25.04
N TRP A 521 19.85 -6.40 25.66
CA TRP A 521 19.60 -7.21 26.85
C TRP A 521 18.92 -8.55 26.50
N GLN A 522 19.69 -9.44 25.88
CA GLN A 522 19.46 -10.88 26.06
C GLN A 522 20.27 -11.34 27.28
N GLY A 523 19.60 -11.84 28.31
CA GLY A 523 20.24 -12.27 29.55
C GLY A 523 19.51 -13.46 30.17
N ARG A 524 19.62 -14.64 29.53
CA ARG A 524 19.26 -15.91 30.18
C ARG A 524 20.45 -16.39 31.00
N THR A 525 20.18 -16.81 32.24
CA THR A 525 21.17 -17.20 33.24
C THR A 525 21.94 -18.47 32.87
N TRP A 526 23.27 -18.44 32.99
CA TRP A 526 24.12 -19.61 33.22
C TRP A 526 25.26 -19.25 34.18
N ARG A 527 25.72 -20.23 34.97
CA ARG A 527 26.90 -20.11 35.85
C ARG A 527 28.09 -20.82 35.22
N SER A 528 29.31 -20.32 35.49
CA SER A 528 30.41 -21.01 36.20
C SER A 528 31.79 -20.68 35.63
N ALA A 529 32.80 -20.68 36.52
CA ALA A 529 34.26 -20.78 36.25
C ALA A 529 34.92 -19.68 35.38
N SER A 530 36.21 -19.32 35.57
CA SER A 530 37.12 -19.54 36.71
C SER A 530 38.38 -18.67 36.59
N GLY A 531 38.83 -18.06 37.69
CA GLY A 531 40.18 -17.47 37.86
C GLY A 531 40.45 -16.15 37.11
N SER A 532 41.55 -15.45 37.38
CA SER A 532 42.46 -15.48 38.56
C SER A 532 43.54 -14.40 38.44
N CYS A 533 43.96 -13.79 39.57
CA CYS A 533 45.10 -12.86 39.71
C CYS A 533 44.97 -11.49 38.97
N ALA A 534 45.69 -10.42 39.35
CA ALA A 534 46.25 -9.98 40.64
C ALA A 534 46.50 -8.44 40.59
N PRO A 535 46.63 -7.71 41.72
CA PRO A 535 46.58 -6.23 41.73
C PRO A 535 47.90 -5.51 42.09
N SER A 536 48.07 -4.27 41.60
CA SER A 536 49.09 -3.29 42.04
C SER A 536 48.83 -1.91 41.43
N SER A 537 49.16 -0.74 42.01
CA SER A 537 49.36 -0.31 43.41
C SER A 537 49.74 1.20 43.43
N THR A 538 49.41 1.93 44.51
CA THR A 538 49.96 3.28 44.86
C THR A 538 49.72 4.44 43.86
N GLY A 539 49.80 5.73 44.25
CA GLY A 539 50.13 6.31 45.57
C GLY A 539 49.76 7.79 45.69
N SER A 540 49.90 8.33 46.90
CA SER A 540 49.45 9.67 47.34
C SER A 540 50.40 10.83 47.02
N SER A 541 49.87 12.05 46.87
CA SER A 541 50.21 13.20 47.73
C SER A 541 49.33 14.42 47.40
N ALA A 542 49.36 15.47 48.23
CA ALA A 542 48.47 16.63 48.14
C ALA A 542 49.25 17.95 48.25
N ASN A 543 48.70 19.03 47.71
CA ASN A 543 48.99 20.37 48.20
C ASN A 543 47.86 21.37 47.89
N THR A 544 47.66 22.35 48.76
CA THR A 544 46.47 23.22 48.78
C THR A 544 46.71 24.61 48.19
N LYS A 545 45.74 25.17 47.47
CA LYS A 545 45.51 26.62 47.35
C LYS A 545 44.05 26.95 47.06
N THR A 546 43.61 28.13 47.50
CA THR A 546 42.19 28.51 47.65
C THR A 546 41.64 29.31 46.46
N CYS A 547 40.40 29.02 46.04
CA CYS A 547 39.59 29.93 45.22
C CYS A 547 38.10 29.84 45.63
N GLY A 548 37.38 30.96 45.50
CA GLY A 548 35.93 31.05 45.74
C GLY A 548 35.08 30.50 44.57
N PRO A 549 33.75 30.39 44.75
CA PRO A 549 32.91 29.59 43.87
C PRO A 549 32.49 30.28 42.56
N ARG A 550 32.61 29.55 41.45
CA ARG A 550 31.75 29.71 40.26
C ARG A 550 31.33 28.34 39.72
N ALA A 551 30.11 28.26 39.21
CA ALA A 551 29.44 26.99 38.92
C ALA A 551 29.76 26.43 37.53
N SER A 552 29.81 25.11 37.42
CA SER A 552 29.46 24.38 36.19
C SER A 552 28.96 22.98 36.55
N ALA A 553 27.66 22.77 36.47
CA ALA A 553 27.03 21.46 36.59
C ALA A 553 26.37 21.11 35.26
N TRP A 554 26.96 20.19 34.52
CA TRP A 554 26.35 19.62 33.30
C TRP A 554 25.67 18.30 33.66
N SER A 555 24.35 18.33 33.78
CA SER A 555 23.52 17.12 33.82
C SER A 555 23.09 16.74 32.40
N PRO A 556 23.03 15.44 32.05
CA PRO A 556 22.54 15.02 30.74
C PRO A 556 21.06 15.40 30.56
N ALA A 557 20.68 15.78 29.34
CA ALA A 557 19.33 16.24 29.04
C ALA A 557 18.29 15.12 29.22
N ALA A 558 17.21 15.44 29.95
CA ALA A 558 16.09 14.52 30.10
C ALA A 558 15.30 14.38 28.78
N ALA A 559 14.90 13.15 28.43
CA ALA A 559 13.99 12.88 27.31
C ALA A 559 12.53 13.16 27.70
N TRP A 560 11.73 13.74 26.81
CA TRP A 560 10.37 14.19 27.07
C TRP A 560 9.36 13.23 26.39
N SER A 561 8.08 13.22 26.78
CA SER A 561 7.10 12.36 26.08
C SER A 561 5.67 12.86 26.14
N THR A 562 4.97 12.87 25.01
CA THR A 562 3.54 13.19 24.91
C THR A 562 2.77 11.97 24.38
N SER A 563 1.55 11.75 24.91
CA SER A 563 0.66 10.66 24.46
C SER A 563 -0.59 11.20 23.76
N TRP A 564 -1.00 10.51 22.71
CA TRP A 564 -2.11 10.88 21.82
C TRP A 564 -3.04 9.69 21.62
N THR A 565 -4.35 9.91 21.53
CA THR A 565 -5.35 8.86 21.19
C THR A 565 -5.92 9.14 19.81
N VAL A 566 -5.94 8.12 18.94
CA VAL A 566 -6.50 8.24 17.58
C VAL A 566 -7.73 7.37 17.38
N MET A 567 -8.85 8.01 17.03
CA MET A 567 -10.15 7.40 16.74
C MET A 567 -10.22 6.97 15.28
N ALA A 568 -10.48 5.68 15.02
CA ALA A 568 -10.66 5.15 13.65
C ALA A 568 -12.15 5.07 13.33
N THR A 569 -12.61 5.68 12.24
CA THR A 569 -14.06 5.84 11.98
C THR A 569 -14.44 5.61 10.52
N GLY A 570 -15.55 4.90 10.32
CA GLY A 570 -16.26 4.82 9.05
C GLY A 570 -17.57 5.61 9.11
N SER A 571 -18.04 6.10 7.96
CA SER A 571 -19.33 6.78 7.84
C SER A 571 -20.45 5.77 7.55
N TRP A 572 -21.12 5.30 8.59
CA TRP A 572 -22.24 4.36 8.48
C TRP A 572 -23.54 5.11 8.21
N ALA A 573 -23.88 5.32 6.93
CA ALA A 573 -25.16 5.89 6.53
C ALA A 573 -26.28 4.87 6.74
N TRP A 574 -27.15 5.10 7.74
CA TRP A 574 -28.33 4.27 7.98
C TRP A 574 -29.42 4.59 6.96
N TRP A 575 -29.35 3.98 5.78
CA TRP A 575 -30.47 3.93 4.85
C TRP A 575 -31.54 2.97 5.39
N ASN A 576 -32.63 3.52 5.93
CA ASN A 576 -33.83 2.76 6.24
C ASN A 576 -34.54 2.37 4.94
N SER A 577 -34.16 1.23 4.36
CA SER A 577 -34.84 0.62 3.22
C SER A 577 -36.15 -0.06 3.64
N THR A 578 -37.08 0.70 4.22
CA THR A 578 -38.43 0.22 4.56
C THR A 578 -39.35 0.29 3.33
N SER A 579 -38.92 -0.32 2.23
CA SER A 579 -39.73 -0.49 1.03
C SER A 579 -40.76 -1.60 1.27
N CYS A 580 -41.91 -1.26 1.86
CA CYS A 580 -43.04 -2.16 1.95
C CYS A 580 -43.56 -2.47 0.54
N GLY A 581 -43.13 -3.61 -0.01
CA GLY A 581 -43.64 -4.11 -1.28
C GLY A 581 -45.11 -4.47 -1.16
N THR A 582 -45.98 -3.72 -1.85
CA THR A 582 -47.41 -4.01 -1.95
C THR A 582 -47.64 -5.27 -2.78
N ALA A 583 -47.74 -6.43 -2.12
CA ALA A 583 -48.28 -7.64 -2.74
C ALA A 583 -49.81 -7.50 -2.84
N SER A 584 -50.36 -7.52 -4.05
CA SER A 584 -51.80 -7.47 -4.30
C SER A 584 -52.44 -8.86 -4.23
N GLY A 585 -53.58 -8.96 -3.56
CA GLY A 585 -54.39 -10.19 -3.53
C GLY A 585 -55.46 -10.20 -2.44
N ILE A 586 -56.65 -10.72 -2.80
CA ILE A 586 -57.86 -10.91 -1.96
C ILE A 586 -58.73 -9.63 -1.81
N THR A 587 -60.04 -9.82 -1.71
CA THR A 587 -61.09 -8.88 -2.20
C THR A 587 -62.25 -8.63 -1.23
N CYS A 588 -62.83 -7.42 -1.33
CA CYS A 588 -64.18 -7.01 -0.88
C CYS A 588 -64.46 -6.87 0.65
N PRO A 589 -65.47 -6.07 1.07
CA PRO A 589 -65.98 -4.83 0.46
C PRO A 589 -66.32 -3.68 1.47
N SER A 590 -66.62 -2.48 0.92
CA SER A 590 -67.54 -1.43 1.42
C SER A 590 -67.42 -0.81 2.84
N SER A 591 -67.18 0.53 2.93
CA SER A 591 -68.10 1.51 3.57
C SER A 591 -67.53 2.96 3.61
N GLY A 592 -68.35 3.99 3.31
CA GLY A 592 -68.07 5.44 3.51
C GLY A 592 -67.09 6.07 2.50
N SER A 593 -67.31 7.23 1.87
CA SER A 593 -67.70 8.59 2.35
C SER A 593 -66.67 9.21 3.31
N SER A 594 -66.12 10.41 3.08
CA SER A 594 -66.60 11.54 2.26
C SER A 594 -65.49 12.40 1.62
N THR A 595 -65.85 13.13 0.56
CA THR A 595 -65.08 14.18 -0.12
C THR A 595 -64.67 15.36 0.79
N TRP A 596 -63.52 15.98 0.52
CA TRP A 596 -63.32 17.44 0.56
C TRP A 596 -62.23 17.86 -0.44
N THR A 597 -62.42 19.00 -1.12
CA THR A 597 -61.53 19.48 -2.21
C THR A 597 -61.39 21.00 -2.24
N SER A 598 -60.17 21.51 -2.06
CA SER A 598 -59.69 22.84 -2.47
C SER A 598 -58.15 22.83 -2.40
N GLN A 599 -57.42 22.89 -3.52
CA GLN A 599 -57.11 24.05 -4.37
C GLN A 599 -55.93 24.94 -3.89
N ALA A 600 -54.82 24.80 -4.62
CA ALA A 600 -53.89 25.84 -5.08
C ALA A 600 -53.28 26.83 -4.07
N ALA A 601 -52.02 26.55 -3.71
CA ALA A 601 -50.89 27.43 -4.01
C ALA A 601 -49.64 26.57 -4.29
#